data_AF-A0A498JYH4-F1
#
_entry.id   AF-A0A498JYH4-F1
#
_cell.length_a   1.000
_cell.length_b   1.000
_cell.length_c   1.000
_cell.angle_alpha   90.00
_cell.angle_beta   90.00
_cell.angle_gamma   90.00
#
_symmetry.space_group_name_H-M   'P 1'
#
loop_
_entity.id
_entity.type
_entity.pdbx_description
1 polymer ?
#
loop_
_entity_poly.entity_id
_entity_poly.type
_entity_poly.pdbx_seq_one_letter_code
_entity_poly.pdbx_strand_id
1 'polypeptide(L)'
;MEERSREMGLSPRTAEEIFSVGGGYLIRYLWLSSSLQQVARKVMKEEGTEKVKVLMEKTLRDTIHPEYRHVVERRVFTVMGARADEETIERLIETGDGEQIFQKAIQEQIMDTLVEIQERHDAVRDLERKLLDLQQEPKRKKNELKSAISLKISTKQLLGEPNEALGGGPSSSDWRMTRQFTDCA
;
A
#
# COMPACT_ATOMS: atom_id res chain seq x y z
N MET A 1 42.75 -49.35 -23.61
CA MET A 1 44.05 -49.18 -24.30
C MET A 1 43.83 -48.85 -25.78
N GLU A 2 43.02 -49.63 -26.50
CA GLU A 2 42.73 -49.43 -27.93
C GLU A 2 42.15 -48.05 -28.28
N GLU A 3 41.27 -47.51 -27.44
CA GLU A 3 40.67 -46.19 -27.63
C GLU A 3 41.72 -45.04 -27.55
N ARG A 4 42.79 -45.24 -26.77
CA ARG A 4 43.86 -44.24 -26.57
C ARG A 4 45.07 -44.38 -27.49
N SER A 5 45.33 -45.57 -28.04
CA SER A 5 46.29 -45.72 -29.16
C SER A 5 45.81 -44.93 -30.39
N ARG A 6 44.48 -44.86 -30.59
CA ARG A 6 43.85 -44.00 -31.62
C ARG A 6 44.03 -42.50 -31.34
N GLU A 7 43.88 -42.05 -30.09
CA GLU A 7 44.05 -40.63 -29.71
C GLU A 7 45.49 -40.11 -29.94
N MET A 8 46.51 -40.97 -29.77
CA MET A 8 47.91 -40.60 -30.01
C MET A 8 48.39 -40.91 -31.44
N GLY A 9 47.50 -41.40 -32.32
CA GLY A 9 47.84 -41.77 -33.70
C GLY A 9 48.88 -42.90 -33.81
N LEU A 10 49.07 -43.69 -32.76
CA LEU A 10 50.05 -44.77 -32.71
C LEU A 10 49.41 -46.07 -33.19
N SER A 11 50.06 -46.72 -34.15
CA SER A 11 49.66 -48.05 -34.64
C SER A 11 49.68 -49.07 -33.48
N PRO A 12 48.72 -50.00 -33.40
CA PRO A 12 48.65 -50.99 -32.30
C PRO A 12 49.94 -51.78 -32.10
N ARG A 13 50.69 -52.03 -33.18
CA ARG A 13 51.93 -52.81 -33.16
C ARG A 13 53.13 -52.04 -32.57
N THR A 14 53.23 -50.74 -32.79
CA THR A 14 54.31 -49.92 -32.21
C THR A 14 54.08 -49.62 -30.74
N ALA A 15 52.81 -49.59 -30.30
CA ALA A 15 52.49 -49.52 -28.88
C ALA A 15 52.98 -50.79 -28.15
N GLU A 16 52.72 -51.98 -28.67
CA GLU A 16 53.17 -53.24 -28.04
C GLU A 16 54.69 -53.36 -27.91
N GLU A 17 55.46 -52.93 -28.91
CA GLU A 17 56.92 -52.96 -28.86
C GLU A 17 57.50 -52.01 -27.78
N ILE A 18 56.95 -50.81 -27.64
CA ILE A 18 57.38 -49.82 -26.62
C ILE A 18 57.04 -50.30 -25.20
N PHE A 19 55.97 -51.08 -25.03
CA PHE A 19 55.55 -51.61 -23.72
C PHE A 19 56.20 -52.96 -23.34
N SER A 20 56.94 -53.61 -24.25
CA SER A 20 57.56 -54.93 -24.04
C SER A 20 59.01 -54.88 -23.55
N VAL A 21 59.79 -53.86 -23.93
CA VAL A 21 61.20 -53.70 -23.50
C VAL A 21 61.26 -53.00 -22.14
N GLY A 22 62.17 -53.40 -21.24
CA GLY A 22 62.27 -52.94 -19.83
C GLY A 22 62.27 -51.42 -19.56
N GLY A 23 62.45 -50.56 -20.57
CA GLY A 23 62.24 -49.11 -20.48
C GLY A 23 60.78 -48.65 -20.51
N GLY A 24 59.85 -49.50 -20.97
CA GLY A 24 58.42 -49.22 -21.06
C GLY A 24 57.72 -49.12 -19.70
N TYR A 25 58.32 -49.66 -18.63
CA TYR A 25 57.78 -49.57 -17.28
C TYR A 25 57.70 -48.12 -16.77
N LEU A 26 58.71 -47.30 -17.04
CA LEU A 26 58.70 -45.89 -16.65
C LEU A 26 57.67 -45.09 -17.45
N ILE A 27 57.56 -45.35 -18.76
CA ILE A 27 56.55 -44.72 -19.62
C ILE A 27 55.15 -45.11 -19.17
N ARG A 28 54.92 -46.38 -18.84
CA ARG A 28 53.64 -46.87 -18.32
C ARG A 28 53.33 -46.31 -16.94
N TYR A 29 54.32 -46.16 -16.07
CA TYR A 29 54.15 -45.55 -14.75
C TYR A 29 53.82 -44.06 -14.84
N LEU A 30 54.55 -43.28 -15.65
CA LEU A 30 54.28 -41.87 -15.91
C LEU A 30 52.92 -41.66 -16.61
N TRP A 31 52.52 -42.58 -17.48
CA TRP A 31 51.24 -42.53 -18.17
C TRP A 31 50.07 -42.92 -17.27
N LEU A 32 50.23 -43.96 -16.44
CA LEU A 32 49.24 -44.34 -15.45
C LEU A 32 49.10 -43.24 -14.39
N SER A 33 50.18 -42.63 -13.93
CA SER A 33 50.12 -41.52 -12.97
C SER A 33 49.48 -40.27 -13.57
N SER A 34 49.81 -39.89 -14.81
CA SER A 34 49.16 -38.78 -15.52
C SER A 34 47.68 -39.06 -15.83
N SER A 35 47.35 -40.29 -16.20
CA SER A 35 45.96 -40.72 -16.42
C SER A 35 45.15 -40.72 -15.12
N LEU A 36 45.72 -41.24 -14.04
CA LEU A 36 45.14 -41.19 -12.70
C LEU A 36 44.96 -39.74 -12.24
N GLN A 37 45.91 -38.85 -12.52
CA GLN A 37 45.81 -37.43 -12.20
C GLN A 37 44.70 -36.72 -13.00
N GLN A 38 44.49 -37.11 -14.26
CA GLN A 38 43.38 -36.60 -15.08
C GLN A 38 42.01 -37.11 -14.61
N VAL A 39 41.90 -38.39 -14.25
CA VAL A 39 40.67 -38.96 -13.68
C VAL A 39 40.38 -38.31 -12.32
N ALA A 40 41.37 -38.18 -11.44
CA ALA A 40 41.20 -37.48 -10.17
C ALA A 40 40.74 -36.04 -10.37
N ARG A 41 41.31 -35.30 -11.32
CA ARG A 41 40.83 -33.94 -11.66
C ARG A 41 39.39 -33.91 -12.17
N LYS A 42 38.99 -34.86 -13.03
CA LYS A 42 37.61 -34.95 -13.53
C LYS A 42 36.63 -35.29 -12.42
N VAL A 43 36.92 -36.32 -11.63
CA VAL A 43 36.08 -36.75 -10.51
C VAL A 43 35.93 -35.63 -9.49
N MET A 44 37.02 -34.98 -9.08
CA MET A 44 36.97 -33.86 -8.13
C MET A 44 36.16 -32.67 -8.67
N LYS A 45 36.22 -32.40 -9.99
CA LYS A 45 35.46 -31.34 -10.63
C LYS A 45 33.96 -31.69 -10.72
N GLU A 46 33.63 -32.89 -11.19
CA GLU A 46 32.25 -33.37 -11.33
C GLU A 46 31.57 -33.52 -9.97
N GLU A 47 32.25 -34.10 -8.99
CA GLU A 47 31.77 -34.23 -7.61
C GLU A 47 31.56 -32.87 -6.94
N GLY A 48 32.50 -31.93 -7.16
CA GLY A 48 32.36 -30.55 -6.68
C GLY A 48 31.16 -29.83 -7.30
N THR A 49 30.96 -29.96 -8.62
CA THR A 49 29.82 -29.34 -9.31
C THR A 49 28.48 -29.94 -8.89
N GLU A 50 28.41 -31.26 -8.72
CA GLU A 50 27.17 -31.92 -8.33
C GLU A 50 26.79 -31.58 -6.89
N LYS A 51 27.76 -31.57 -5.97
CA LYS A 51 27.52 -31.11 -4.60
C LYS A 51 27.04 -29.67 -4.54
N VAL A 52 27.66 -28.77 -5.29
CA VAL A 52 27.23 -27.36 -5.34
C VAL A 52 25.80 -27.26 -5.89
N LYS A 53 25.48 -27.98 -6.95
CA LYS A 53 24.14 -28.00 -7.55
C LYS A 53 23.09 -28.48 -6.54
N VAL A 54 23.34 -29.62 -5.89
CA VAL A 54 22.44 -30.18 -4.87
C VAL A 54 22.27 -29.23 -3.70
N LEU A 55 23.35 -28.62 -3.21
CA LEU A 55 23.28 -27.64 -2.12
C LEU A 55 22.52 -26.38 -2.52
N MET A 56 22.72 -25.89 -3.75
CA MET A 56 22.02 -24.71 -4.26
C MET A 56 20.52 -25.00 -4.42
N GLU A 57 20.15 -26.15 -4.97
CA GLU A 57 18.77 -26.57 -5.13
C GLU A 57 18.07 -26.78 -3.78
N LYS A 58 18.80 -27.37 -2.81
CA LYS A 58 18.32 -27.52 -1.44
C LYS A 58 18.14 -26.18 -0.73
N THR A 59 19.10 -25.27 -0.85
CA THR A 59 19.02 -23.92 -0.24
C THR A 59 17.87 -23.11 -0.86
N LEU A 60 17.68 -23.21 -2.18
CA LEU A 60 16.58 -22.55 -2.89
C LEU A 60 15.21 -23.02 -2.37
N ARG A 61 15.06 -24.33 -2.13
CA ARG A 61 13.81 -24.91 -1.62
C ARG A 61 13.59 -24.66 -0.13
N ASP A 62 14.62 -24.86 0.68
CA ASP A 62 14.50 -24.86 2.14
C ASP A 62 14.54 -23.44 2.73
N THR A 63 15.15 -22.47 2.04
CA THR A 63 15.36 -21.11 2.57
C THR A 63 14.61 -20.06 1.77
N ILE A 64 14.80 -20.04 0.44
CA ILE A 64 14.28 -18.94 -0.39
C ILE A 64 12.76 -19.05 -0.59
N HIS A 65 12.24 -20.26 -0.78
CA HIS A 65 10.80 -20.47 -0.96
C HIS A 65 9.94 -20.01 0.23
N PRO A 66 10.25 -20.37 1.50
CA PRO A 66 9.48 -19.87 2.64
C PRO A 66 9.67 -18.38 2.89
N GLU A 67 10.86 -17.83 2.67
CA GLU A 67 11.11 -16.39 2.78
C GLU A 67 10.30 -15.60 1.74
N TYR A 68 10.26 -16.07 0.50
CA TYR A 68 9.46 -15.46 -0.56
C TYR A 68 7.97 -15.48 -0.23
N ARG A 69 7.45 -16.60 0.29
CA ARG A 69 6.06 -16.69 0.77
C ARG A 69 5.76 -15.65 1.84
N HIS A 70 6.63 -15.52 2.85
CA HIS A 70 6.47 -14.49 3.89
C HIS A 70 6.54 -13.05 3.37
N VAL A 71 7.30 -12.79 2.31
CA VAL A 71 7.32 -11.47 1.66
C VAL A 71 6.00 -11.20 0.94
N VAL A 72 5.48 -12.18 0.19
CA VAL A 72 4.19 -12.08 -0.50
C VAL A 72 3.06 -11.87 0.50
N GLU A 73 2.98 -12.69 1.56
CA GLU A 73 1.99 -12.56 2.64
C GLU A 73 1.94 -11.15 3.23
N ARG A 74 3.09 -10.59 3.61
CA ARG A 74 3.17 -9.24 4.19
C ARG A 74 2.74 -8.16 3.22
N ARG A 75 3.07 -8.32 1.93
CA ARG A 75 2.73 -7.34 0.89
C ARG A 75 1.23 -7.37 0.60
N VAL A 76 0.65 -8.57 0.47
CA VAL A 76 -0.80 -8.76 0.32
C VAL A 76 -1.54 -8.13 1.50
N PHE A 77 -1.10 -8.40 2.73
CA PHE A 77 -1.72 -7.83 3.91
C PHE A 77 -1.67 -6.30 3.94
N THR A 78 -0.53 -5.70 3.60
CA THR A 78 -0.39 -4.23 3.57
C THR A 78 -1.26 -3.59 2.50
N VAL A 79 -1.29 -4.19 1.30
CA VAL A 79 -1.98 -3.63 0.13
C VAL A 79 -3.48 -3.87 0.18
N MET A 80 -3.94 -5.02 0.68
CA MET A 80 -5.36 -5.34 0.76
C MET A 80 -5.99 -4.98 2.11
N GLY A 81 -5.18 -4.74 3.16
CA GLY A 81 -5.66 -4.49 4.52
C GLY A 81 -6.29 -5.71 5.22
N ALA A 82 -6.31 -6.87 4.56
CA ALA A 82 -6.89 -8.12 5.06
C ALA A 82 -5.95 -9.30 4.82
N ARG A 83 -6.08 -10.36 5.63
CA ARG A 83 -5.38 -11.63 5.39
C ARG A 83 -6.01 -12.31 4.17
N ALA A 84 -5.21 -12.54 3.13
CA ALA A 84 -5.63 -13.34 2.00
C ALA A 84 -5.56 -14.84 2.34
N ASP A 85 -6.41 -15.60 1.66
CA ASP A 85 -6.42 -17.05 1.75
C ASP A 85 -5.11 -17.64 1.21
N GLU A 86 -4.72 -18.77 1.79
CA GLU A 86 -3.47 -19.46 1.46
C GLU A 86 -3.39 -19.81 -0.03
N GLU A 87 -4.51 -20.23 -0.63
CA GLU A 87 -4.60 -20.51 -2.06
C GLU A 87 -4.28 -19.28 -2.92
N THR A 88 -4.63 -18.08 -2.45
CA THR A 88 -4.33 -16.84 -3.16
C THR A 88 -2.85 -16.52 -3.10
N ILE A 89 -2.20 -16.77 -1.96
CA ILE A 89 -0.75 -16.60 -1.79
C ILE A 89 0.00 -17.60 -2.67
N GLU A 90 -0.42 -18.86 -2.70
CA GLU A 90 0.16 -19.91 -3.54
C GLU A 90 0.07 -19.52 -5.04
N ARG A 91 -1.11 -19.07 -5.51
CA ARG A 91 -1.28 -18.61 -6.89
C ARG A 91 -0.39 -17.41 -7.23
N LEU A 92 -0.23 -16.46 -6.32
CA LEU A 92 0.66 -15.31 -6.53
C LEU A 92 2.13 -15.71 -6.65
N ILE A 93 2.54 -16.74 -5.91
CA ILE A 93 3.90 -17.30 -5.98
C ILE A 93 4.10 -18.06 -7.29
N GLU A 94 3.15 -18.90 -7.69
CA GLU A 94 3.23 -19.71 -8.92
C GLU A 94 3.16 -18.89 -10.20
N THR A 95 2.28 -17.89 -10.24
CA THR A 95 2.05 -17.08 -11.45
C THR A 95 3.12 -16.00 -11.61
N GLY A 96 3.74 -15.57 -10.51
CA GLY A 96 4.72 -14.46 -10.50
C GLY A 96 4.11 -13.08 -10.81
N ASP A 97 2.79 -13.00 -10.98
CA ASP A 97 2.05 -11.80 -11.39
C ASP A 97 1.72 -10.84 -10.24
N GLY A 98 2.30 -11.07 -9.05
CA GLY A 98 2.02 -10.29 -7.85
C GLY A 98 2.27 -8.80 -8.04
N GLU A 99 3.29 -8.40 -8.81
CA GLU A 99 3.60 -6.97 -9.01
C GLU A 99 2.47 -6.20 -9.69
N GLN A 100 1.87 -6.77 -10.75
CA GLN A 100 0.78 -6.12 -11.48
C GLN A 100 -0.46 -5.97 -10.60
N ILE A 101 -0.78 -7.02 -9.84
CA ILE A 101 -1.93 -7.04 -8.93
C ILE A 101 -1.72 -6.03 -7.80
N PHE A 102 -0.52 -5.97 -7.20
CA PHE A 102 -0.22 -4.99 -6.15
C PHE A 102 -0.24 -3.57 -6.68
N GLN A 103 0.30 -3.31 -7.86
CA GLN A 103 0.27 -1.97 -8.46
C GLN A 103 -1.17 -1.49 -8.67
N LYS A 104 -2.03 -2.37 -9.19
CA LYS A 104 -3.45 -2.05 -9.39
C LYS A 104 -4.17 -1.79 -8.08
N ALA A 105 -3.99 -2.66 -7.08
CA ALA A 105 -4.64 -2.51 -5.78
C ALA A 105 -4.19 -1.24 -5.03
N ILE A 106 -2.90 -0.87 -5.11
CA ILE A 106 -2.40 0.39 -4.55
C ILE A 106 -3.04 1.59 -5.25
N GLN A 107 -3.16 1.55 -6.58
CA GLN A 107 -3.77 2.62 -7.34
C GLN A 107 -5.24 2.82 -6.95
N GLU A 108 -5.99 1.73 -6.86
CA GLU A 108 -7.40 1.74 -6.43
C GLU A 108 -7.53 2.33 -5.01
N GLN A 109 -6.74 1.85 -4.04
CA GLN A 109 -6.76 2.40 -2.67
C GLN A 109 -6.48 3.91 -2.60
N ILE A 110 -5.50 4.40 -3.38
CA ILE A 110 -5.18 5.83 -3.40
C ILE A 110 -6.35 6.62 -4.01
N MET A 111 -7.00 6.11 -5.06
CA MET A 111 -8.12 6.81 -5.68
C MET A 111 -9.34 6.84 -4.76
N ASP A 112 -9.65 5.74 -4.09
CA ASP A 112 -10.72 5.68 -3.11
C ASP A 112 -10.49 6.67 -1.96
N THR A 113 -9.26 6.70 -1.43
CA THR A 113 -8.88 7.64 -0.36
C THR A 113 -8.99 9.10 -0.83
N LEU A 114 -8.62 9.39 -2.08
CA LEU A 114 -8.73 10.73 -2.65
C LEU A 114 -10.19 11.17 -2.75
N VAL A 115 -11.08 10.28 -3.20
CA VAL A 115 -12.53 10.54 -3.26
C VAL A 115 -13.09 10.82 -1.86
N GLU A 116 -12.74 10.01 -0.86
CA GLU A 116 -13.18 10.25 0.52
C GLU A 116 -12.72 11.61 1.06
N ILE A 117 -11.48 11.99 0.79
CA ILE A 117 -10.94 13.30 1.18
C ILE A 117 -11.72 14.42 0.49
N GLN A 118 -12.01 14.27 -0.80
CA GLN A 118 -12.74 15.27 -1.57
C GLN A 118 -14.17 15.43 -1.06
N GLU A 119 -14.88 14.33 -0.80
CA GLU A 119 -16.23 14.34 -0.24
C GLU A 119 -16.27 15.02 1.14
N ARG A 120 -15.30 14.70 2.02
CA ARG A 120 -15.19 15.36 3.32
C ARG A 120 -14.87 16.84 3.19
N HIS A 121 -13.99 17.21 2.25
CA HIS A 121 -13.69 18.61 1.99
C HIS A 121 -14.92 19.36 1.51
N ASP A 122 -15.69 18.79 0.59
CA ASP A 122 -16.91 19.42 0.08
C ASP A 122 -17.97 19.56 1.18
N ALA A 123 -18.11 18.56 2.05
CA ALA A 123 -18.95 18.66 3.24
C ALA A 123 -18.50 19.79 4.19
N VAL A 124 -17.20 19.93 4.44
CA VAL A 124 -16.64 21.03 5.26
C VAL A 124 -16.92 22.39 4.62
N ARG A 125 -16.73 22.53 3.30
CA ARG A 125 -16.99 23.78 2.56
C ARG A 125 -18.48 24.17 2.62
N ASP A 126 -19.38 23.20 2.59
CA ASP A 126 -20.81 23.45 2.74
C ASP A 126 -21.18 23.89 4.16
N LEU A 127 -20.53 23.33 5.17
CA LEU A 127 -20.67 23.77 6.56
C LEU A 127 -20.15 25.19 6.76
N GLU A 128 -19.00 25.53 6.16
CA GLU A 128 -18.44 26.89 6.21
C GLU A 128 -19.39 27.92 5.57
N ARG A 129 -19.98 27.61 4.41
CA ARG A 129 -20.98 28.48 3.77
C ARG A 129 -22.20 28.70 4.64
N LYS A 130 -22.78 27.63 5.21
CA LYS A 130 -23.92 27.72 6.13
C LYS A 130 -23.59 28.55 7.37
N LEU A 131 -22.37 28.42 7.90
CA LEU A 131 -21.92 29.21 9.04
C LEU A 131 -21.83 30.71 8.69
N LEU A 132 -21.28 31.05 7.52
CA LEU A 132 -21.21 32.43 7.04
C LEU A 132 -22.60 33.04 6.81
N ASP A 133 -23.52 32.29 6.23
CA ASP A 133 -24.91 32.73 6.02
C ASP A 133 -25.59 33.01 7.36
N LEU A 134 -25.47 32.11 8.34
CA LEU A 134 -25.99 32.31 9.69
C LEU A 134 -25.40 33.55 10.37
N GLN A 135 -24.12 33.86 10.13
CA GLN A 135 -23.50 35.09 10.65
C GLN A 135 -23.99 36.36 9.93
N GLN A 136 -24.41 36.26 8.66
CA GLN A 136 -24.82 37.40 7.85
C GLN A 136 -26.32 37.73 8.00
N GLU A 137 -27.17 36.73 8.17
CA GLU A 137 -28.62 36.86 8.46
C GLU A 137 -28.98 37.93 9.50
N PRO A 138 -28.38 37.94 10.72
CA PRO A 138 -28.71 38.96 11.73
C PRO A 138 -28.29 40.37 11.30
N LYS A 139 -27.22 40.52 10.50
CA LYS A 139 -26.81 41.82 9.95
C LYS A 139 -27.82 42.30 8.90
N ARG A 140 -28.32 41.41 8.04
CA ARG A 140 -29.37 41.72 7.06
C ARG A 140 -30.67 42.17 7.75
N LYS A 141 -31.19 41.37 8.68
CA LYS A 141 -32.41 41.70 9.44
C LYS A 141 -32.28 43.02 10.20
N LYS A 142 -31.12 43.32 10.78
CA LYS A 142 -30.86 44.61 11.45
C LYS A 142 -30.91 45.78 10.47
N ASN A 143 -30.38 45.63 9.26
CA ASN A 143 -30.39 46.69 8.24
C ASN A 143 -31.79 46.89 7.65
N GLU A 144 -32.53 45.80 7.40
CA GLU A 144 -33.93 45.86 6.98
C GLU A 144 -34.79 46.57 8.01
N LEU A 145 -34.64 46.22 9.30
CA LEU A 145 -35.38 46.86 10.38
C LEU A 145 -35.07 48.36 10.47
N LYS A 146 -33.79 48.74 10.35
CA LYS A 146 -33.38 50.15 10.31
C LYS A 146 -34.02 50.91 9.14
N SER A 147 -34.02 50.31 7.94
CA SER A 147 -34.65 50.89 6.75
C SER A 147 -36.16 51.04 6.94
N ALA A 148 -36.84 50.00 7.43
CA ALA A 148 -38.28 50.00 7.69
C ALA A 148 -38.68 51.07 8.73
N ILE A 149 -37.88 51.24 9.79
CA ILE A 149 -38.09 52.29 10.79
C ILE A 149 -37.91 53.66 10.13
N SER A 150 -36.84 53.88 9.36
CA SER A 150 -36.59 55.15 8.68
C SER A 150 -37.72 55.51 7.73
N LEU A 151 -38.21 54.56 6.92
CA LEU A 151 -39.33 54.75 6.01
C LEU A 151 -40.61 55.06 6.77
N LYS A 152 -40.91 54.35 7.86
CA LYS A 152 -42.09 54.61 8.71
C LYS A 152 -42.06 56.00 9.34
N ILE A 153 -40.89 56.49 9.74
CA ILE A 153 -40.72 57.84 10.29
C ILE A 153 -41.00 58.87 9.19
N SER A 154 -40.42 58.69 7.99
CA SER A 154 -40.63 59.61 6.86
C SER A 154 -42.08 59.59 6.34
N THR A 155 -42.75 58.45 6.30
CA THR A 155 -44.18 58.39 5.90
C THR A 155 -45.10 59.02 6.94
N LYS A 156 -44.84 58.84 8.24
CA LYS A 156 -45.57 59.56 9.30
C LYS A 156 -45.41 61.07 9.18
N GLN A 157 -44.22 61.56 8.83
CA GLN A 157 -43.98 63.00 8.62
C GLN A 157 -44.72 63.56 7.40
N LEU A 158 -44.93 62.76 6.35
CA LEU A 158 -45.65 63.17 5.14
C LEU A 158 -47.17 63.07 5.26
N LEU A 159 -47.70 62.11 6.03
CA LEU A 159 -49.14 61.89 6.17
C LEU A 159 -49.81 62.79 7.22
N GLY A 160 -49.06 63.55 8.02
CA GLY A 160 -49.61 64.58 8.89
C GLY A 160 -50.71 64.10 9.85
N GLU A 161 -50.63 62.84 10.31
CA GLU A 161 -51.59 62.34 11.29
C GLU A 161 -51.33 62.98 12.66
N PRO A 162 -52.38 63.48 13.34
CA PRO A 162 -52.22 64.07 14.67
C PRO A 162 -51.66 63.01 15.61
N ASN A 163 -50.58 63.37 16.33
CA ASN A 163 -50.06 62.57 17.43
C ASN A 163 -51.23 62.27 18.39
N GLU A 164 -51.76 61.06 18.36
CA GLU A 164 -52.53 60.56 19.49
C GLU A 164 -51.58 60.59 20.68
N ALA A 165 -51.79 61.59 21.53
CA ALA A 165 -51.17 61.70 22.82
C ALA A 165 -51.39 60.36 23.52
N LEU A 166 -50.27 59.72 23.90
CA LEU A 166 -50.26 58.66 24.90
C LEU A 166 -50.92 59.23 26.16
N GLY A 167 -52.24 59.06 26.25
CA GLY A 167 -53.03 59.40 27.40
C GLY A 167 -52.64 58.50 28.55
N GLY A 168 -52.16 59.12 29.63
CA GLY A 168 -52.24 58.60 30.99
C GLY A 168 -51.63 57.23 31.23
N GLY A 169 -50.31 57.17 31.42
CA GLY A 169 -49.77 56.16 32.33
C GLY A 169 -50.35 56.39 33.73
N PRO A 170 -50.81 55.36 34.46
CA PRO A 170 -51.38 55.54 35.78
C PRO A 170 -50.32 56.09 36.75
N SER A 171 -50.74 57.09 37.53
CA SER A 171 -49.97 57.72 38.59
C SER A 171 -49.43 56.67 39.58
N SER A 172 -48.22 56.95 40.09
CA SER A 172 -47.34 56.12 40.93
C SER A 172 -47.94 55.57 42.25
N SER A 173 -49.25 55.67 42.48
CA SER A 173 -49.94 55.16 43.67
C SER A 173 -50.76 53.89 43.45
N ASP A 174 -50.79 53.32 42.23
CA ASP A 174 -51.75 52.27 41.84
C ASP A 174 -51.18 50.82 41.75
N TRP A 175 -50.07 50.54 42.43
CA TRP A 175 -49.48 49.17 42.48
C TRP A 175 -50.08 48.26 43.56
N ARG A 176 -51.21 48.64 44.15
CA ARG A 176 -51.84 47.88 45.24
C ARG A 176 -53.28 47.51 44.90
N MET A 177 -53.48 46.68 43.88
CA MET A 177 -54.57 45.69 43.84
C MET A 177 -54.50 44.89 42.54
N THR A 178 -53.86 43.72 42.58
CA THR A 178 -54.25 42.49 41.86
C THR A 178 -53.25 41.39 42.22
N ARG A 179 -53.23 41.03 43.50
CA ARG A 179 -52.67 39.74 43.91
C ARG A 179 -53.45 39.24 45.12
N GLN A 180 -54.67 38.80 44.86
CA GLN A 180 -55.41 37.87 45.72
C GLN A 180 -56.09 36.85 44.79
N PHE A 181 -55.41 35.71 44.62
CA PHE A 181 -55.82 34.36 45.08
C PHE A 181 -56.76 33.68 44.07
N THR A 182 -56.37 32.55 43.49
CA THR A 182 -56.43 31.18 44.06
C THR A 182 -55.34 30.30 43.41
N ASP A 183 -54.49 29.54 44.11
CA ASP A 183 -54.70 28.33 44.92
C ASP A 183 -55.43 27.16 44.23
N CYS A 184 -54.77 25.99 44.32
CA CYS A 184 -55.14 24.61 43.89
C CYS A 184 -55.06 24.32 42.38
N ALA A 185 -54.39 23.26 41.87
CA ALA A 185 -53.89 22.01 42.47
C ALA A 185 -52.65 21.50 41.70
#